data_AF-A0A512IHW1-F1
#
_entry.id   AF-A0A512IHW1-F1
#
_cell.length_a   1.000
_cell.length_b   1.000
_cell.length_c   1.000
_cell.angle_alpha   90.00
_cell.angle_beta   90.00
_cell.angle_gamma   90.00
#
_symmetry.space_group_name_H-M   'P 1'
#
loop_
_entity.id
_entity.type
_entity.pdbx_description
1 polymer ?
#
loop_
_entity_poly.entity_id
_entity_poly.type
_entity_poly.pdbx_seq_one_letter_code
_entity_poly.pdbx_strand_id
1 'polypeptide(L)'
;MTPPTTPDHPYASTTLFYDPLTDKEPTPMAQKVQVHLEDDLDGGPADDTITFALDGKDYEIDLSTTNAEKLREALRPFAQAGRKTTRSSGPRATRSRRSGSDPDTAKIRAWAKGNGYEVSDRGRIHQTVKDAYYAAH
;
A
#
# COMPACT_ATOMS: atom_id res chain seq x y z
N MET A 1 -10.17 15.62 35.77
CA MET A 1 -8.77 15.19 35.52
C MET A 1 -8.72 14.50 34.18
N THR A 2 -8.37 15.26 33.16
CA THR A 2 -8.02 14.84 31.80
C THR A 2 -6.78 15.67 31.45
N PRO A 3 -5.70 15.08 30.92
CA PRO A 3 -4.49 15.84 30.61
C PRO A 3 -4.70 16.73 29.37
N PRO A 4 -3.98 17.84 29.26
CA PRO A 4 -4.05 18.74 28.10
C PRO A 4 -3.33 18.16 26.87
N THR A 5 -3.91 18.50 25.72
CA THR A 5 -3.41 18.49 24.34
C THR A 5 -1.89 18.43 24.19
N THR A 6 -1.40 17.39 23.51
CA THR A 6 -0.11 17.43 22.82
C THR A 6 -0.31 18.07 21.43
N PRO A 7 0.31 19.21 21.11
CA PRO A 7 0.37 19.68 19.74
C PRO A 7 1.34 18.80 18.94
N ASP A 8 0.91 18.40 17.74
CA ASP A 8 1.76 17.81 16.71
C ASP A 8 3.04 18.62 16.57
N HIS A 9 4.18 17.93 16.71
CA HIS A 9 5.48 18.54 16.47
C HIS A 9 5.53 19.06 15.03
N PRO A 10 5.74 20.37 14.82
CA PRO A 10 5.92 20.90 13.49
C PRO A 10 7.22 20.36 12.92
N TYR A 11 7.19 20.05 11.63
CA TYR A 11 8.34 19.77 10.80
C TYR A 11 9.52 20.68 11.17
N ALA A 12 10.69 20.05 11.28
CA ALA A 12 11.97 20.67 11.62
C ALA A 12 12.11 22.08 11.02
N SER A 13 12.24 23.08 11.89
CA SER A 13 12.72 24.41 11.51
C SER A 13 14.11 24.25 10.89
N THR A 14 14.17 24.22 9.57
CA THR A 14 15.42 24.42 8.83
C THR A 14 15.74 25.89 8.98
N THR A 15 16.58 26.22 9.97
CA THR A 15 17.29 27.50 9.98
C THR A 15 18.13 27.55 8.72
N LEU A 16 17.64 28.26 7.70
CA LEU A 16 18.40 28.62 6.53
C LEU A 16 19.50 29.58 6.99
N PHE A 17 20.70 29.04 7.21
CA PHE A 17 21.91 29.85 7.24
C PHE A 17 22.10 30.41 5.84
N TYR A 18 21.73 31.68 5.63
CA TYR A 18 22.01 32.42 4.41
C TYR A 18 23.46 32.92 4.48
N ASP A 19 24.37 32.27 3.75
CA ASP A 19 25.73 32.75 3.52
C ASP A 19 25.71 33.69 2.30
N PRO A 20 25.88 35.02 2.49
CA PRO A 20 25.57 36.02 1.46
C PRO A 20 26.65 36.18 0.38
N LEU A 21 27.54 35.19 0.13
CA LEU A 21 28.70 35.38 -0.75
C LEU A 21 28.87 34.38 -1.91
N THR A 22 27.80 33.74 -2.39
CA THR A 22 27.89 32.92 -3.60
C THR A 22 26.63 33.02 -4.46
N ASP A 23 26.76 33.59 -5.66
CA ASP A 23 25.76 33.58 -6.76
C ASP A 23 25.61 32.16 -7.37
N LYS A 24 25.41 31.14 -6.54
CA LYS A 24 25.07 29.79 -7.00
C LYS A 24 23.75 29.37 -6.37
N GLU A 25 22.71 29.39 -7.20
CA GLU A 25 21.42 28.72 -6.96
C GLU A 25 21.66 27.34 -6.33
N PRO A 26 20.94 26.96 -5.25
CA PRO A 26 21.05 25.63 -4.68
C PRO A 26 20.66 24.61 -5.76
N THR A 27 21.59 23.75 -6.16
CA THR A 27 21.34 22.70 -7.15
C THR A 27 20.16 21.84 -6.68
N PRO A 28 19.09 21.67 -7.48
CA PRO A 28 17.93 20.89 -7.05
C PRO A 28 18.34 19.44 -6.80
N MET A 29 18.11 18.98 -5.58
CA MET A 29 18.40 17.60 -5.19
C MET A 29 17.41 16.66 -5.89
N ALA A 30 17.89 15.59 -6.53
CA ALA A 30 17.04 14.54 -7.08
C ALA A 30 16.93 13.38 -6.08
N GLN A 31 15.71 13.01 -5.68
CA GLN A 31 15.44 11.87 -4.79
C GLN A 31 14.78 10.72 -5.57
N LYS A 32 15.21 9.48 -5.30
CA LYS A 32 14.59 8.26 -5.84
C LYS A 32 14.12 7.38 -4.69
N VAL A 33 12.81 7.20 -4.56
CA VAL A 33 12.19 6.27 -3.61
C VAL A 33 11.89 4.96 -4.34
N GLN A 34 12.32 3.83 -3.77
CA GLN A 34 11.96 2.49 -4.25
C GLN A 34 11.24 1.75 -3.14
N VAL A 35 10.07 1.19 -3.47
CA VAL A 35 9.26 0.38 -2.56
C VAL A 35 9.28 -1.04 -3.10
N HIS A 36 9.69 -1.99 -2.27
CA HIS A 36 9.74 -3.42 -2.58
C HIS A 36 9.00 -4.20 -1.49
N LEU A 37 8.44 -5.35 -1.87
CA LEU A 37 7.91 -6.32 -0.92
C LEU A 37 9.06 -7.22 -0.47
N GLU A 38 9.24 -7.38 0.84
CA GLU A 38 10.33 -8.18 1.42
C GLU A 38 9.78 -9.48 2.03
N ASP A 39 10.56 -10.55 1.93
CA ASP A 39 10.28 -11.85 2.53
C ASP A 39 10.51 -11.78 4.04
N ASP A 40 9.47 -12.06 4.82
CA ASP A 40 9.49 -11.92 6.28
C ASP A 40 10.44 -12.90 6.99
N LEU A 41 10.95 -13.94 6.30
CA LEU A 41 11.86 -14.93 6.88
C LEU A 41 13.33 -14.62 6.64
N ASP A 42 13.68 -14.08 5.47
CA ASP A 42 15.08 -13.88 5.08
C ASP A 42 15.42 -12.46 4.61
N GLY A 43 14.43 -11.58 4.49
CA GLY A 43 14.61 -10.18 4.07
C GLY A 43 14.91 -10.01 2.57
N GLY A 44 14.81 -11.08 1.77
CA GLY A 44 14.91 -11.01 0.30
C GLY A 44 13.63 -10.47 -0.35
N PRO A 45 13.53 -10.44 -1.69
CA PRO A 45 12.29 -10.07 -2.37
C PRO A 45 11.17 -11.10 -2.12
N ALA A 46 9.97 -10.63 -1.82
CA ALA A 46 8.76 -11.47 -1.73
C ALA A 46 7.93 -11.41 -3.02
N ASP A 47 7.29 -12.54 -3.33
CA ASP A 47 6.42 -12.72 -4.50
C ASP A 47 4.94 -12.87 -4.11
N ASP A 48 4.68 -13.49 -2.96
CA ASP A 48 3.35 -13.91 -2.49
C ASP A 48 3.10 -13.48 -1.04
N THR A 49 1.89 -13.01 -0.75
CA THR A 49 1.36 -12.93 0.62
C THR A 49 0.49 -14.16 0.90
N ILE A 50 0.85 -14.97 1.91
CA ILE A 50 0.10 -16.18 2.29
C ILE A 50 -0.65 -15.99 3.60
N THR A 51 -1.97 -16.20 3.58
CA THR A 51 -2.77 -16.34 4.81
C THR A 51 -2.77 -17.80 5.28
N PHE A 52 -2.45 -18.03 6.55
CA PHE A 52 -2.57 -19.34 7.20
C PHE A 52 -3.13 -19.20 8.61
N ALA A 53 -3.42 -20.31 9.27
CA ALA A 53 -3.98 -20.30 10.61
C ALA A 53 -3.39 -21.38 11.50
N LEU A 54 -3.24 -21.04 12.78
CA LEU A 54 -2.76 -21.92 13.84
C LEU A 54 -3.46 -21.57 15.15
N ASP A 55 -3.94 -22.58 15.86
CA ASP A 55 -4.67 -22.43 17.15
C ASP A 55 -5.84 -21.43 17.10
N GLY A 56 -6.55 -21.42 15.98
CA GLY A 56 -7.71 -20.55 15.78
C GLY A 56 -7.37 -19.09 15.45
N LYS A 57 -6.10 -18.71 15.41
CA LYS A 57 -5.63 -17.39 14.99
C LYS A 57 -5.21 -17.39 13.53
N ASP A 58 -5.50 -16.30 12.82
CA ASP A 58 -5.12 -16.11 11.43
C ASP A 58 -3.85 -15.25 11.35
N TYR A 59 -2.96 -15.62 10.44
CA TYR A 59 -1.67 -14.98 10.18
C TYR A 59 -1.53 -14.70 8.69
N GLU A 60 -0.79 -13.65 8.36
CA GLU A 60 -0.32 -13.35 7.01
C GLU A 60 1.20 -13.26 7.03
N ILE A 61 1.84 -13.67 5.94
CA ILE A 61 3.29 -13.63 5.77
C ILE A 61 3.63 -13.38 4.30
N ASP A 62 4.56 -12.45 4.06
CA ASP A 62 5.09 -12.14 2.74
C ASP A 62 6.32 -13.02 2.47
N LEU A 63 6.31 -13.77 1.38
CA LEU A 63 7.31 -14.80 1.07
C LEU A 63 7.72 -14.78 -0.40
N SER A 64 8.98 -15.10 -0.66
CA SER A 64 9.48 -15.54 -1.95
C SER A 64 8.79 -16.83 -2.38
N THR A 65 8.75 -17.10 -3.70
CA THR A 65 8.15 -18.31 -4.28
C THR A 65 8.67 -19.60 -3.62
N THR A 66 9.97 -19.63 -3.31
CA THR A 66 10.62 -20.78 -2.66
C THR A 66 10.12 -20.98 -1.24
N ASN A 67 10.05 -19.91 -0.43
CA ASN A 67 9.61 -20.01 0.97
C ASN A 67 8.10 -20.25 1.07
N ALA A 68 7.32 -19.69 0.14
CA ALA A 68 5.92 -19.98 -0.05
C ALA A 68 5.65 -21.49 -0.28
N GLU A 69 6.43 -22.15 -1.14
CA GLU A 69 6.26 -23.59 -1.38
C GLU A 69 6.65 -24.42 -0.14
N LYS A 70 7.72 -24.06 0.57
CA LYS A 70 8.10 -24.72 1.84
C LYS A 70 6.95 -24.72 2.85
N LEU A 71 6.26 -23.57 3.00
CA LEU A 71 5.11 -23.46 3.90
C LEU A 71 3.96 -24.38 3.44
N ARG A 72 3.63 -24.36 2.15
CA ARG A 72 2.55 -25.21 1.59
C ARG A 72 2.86 -26.70 1.73
N GLU A 73 4.11 -27.10 1.51
CA GLU A 73 4.59 -28.48 1.70
C GLU A 73 4.53 -28.91 3.17
N ALA A 74 5.00 -28.08 4.10
CA ALA A 74 4.95 -28.38 5.53
C ALA A 74 3.51 -28.60 6.03
N LEU A 75 2.54 -27.84 5.51
CA LEU A 75 1.13 -27.96 5.89
C LEU A 75 0.38 -29.08 5.15
N ARG A 76 0.91 -29.58 4.02
CA ARG A 76 0.23 -30.52 3.12
C ARG A 76 -0.22 -31.83 3.79
N PRO A 77 0.61 -32.51 4.60
CA PRO A 77 0.19 -33.77 5.24
C PRO A 77 -0.97 -33.56 6.22
N PHE A 78 -0.95 -32.46 6.96
CA PHE A 78 -2.01 -32.12 7.91
C PHE A 78 -3.31 -31.74 7.20
N ALA A 79 -3.21 -30.98 6.10
CA ALA A 79 -4.36 -30.63 5.27
C ALA A 79 -5.01 -31.85 4.60
N GLN A 80 -4.21 -32.86 4.22
CA GLN A 80 -4.70 -34.11 3.64
C GLN A 80 -5.38 -35.02 4.66
N ALA A 81 -4.84 -35.13 5.88
CA ALA A 81 -5.42 -35.93 6.95
C ALA A 81 -6.62 -35.22 7.63
N GLY A 82 -6.61 -33.89 7.62
CA GLY A 82 -7.65 -33.05 8.20
C GLY A 82 -8.92 -33.00 7.36
N ARG A 83 -9.98 -32.45 7.97
CA ARG A 83 -11.21 -32.11 7.25
C ARG A 83 -11.32 -30.60 7.13
N LYS A 84 -11.87 -30.13 6.00
CA LYS A 84 -12.30 -28.74 5.89
C LYS A 84 -13.39 -28.49 6.93
N THR A 85 -13.11 -27.61 7.87
CA THR A 85 -14.14 -27.06 8.74
C THR A 85 -14.68 -25.82 8.05
N THR A 86 -16.00 -25.67 8.02
CA THR A 86 -16.60 -24.35 7.83
C THR A 86 -16.27 -23.55 9.08
N ARG A 87 -15.09 -22.94 9.13
CA ARG A 87 -14.92 -21.74 9.95
C ARG A 87 -16.04 -20.82 9.49
N SER A 88 -16.96 -20.49 10.40
CA SER A 88 -17.78 -19.28 10.28
C SER A 88 -16.78 -18.14 10.20
N SER A 89 -16.28 -17.92 9.00
CA SER A 89 -15.81 -16.62 8.58
C SER A 89 -17.08 -15.79 8.67
N GLY A 90 -17.39 -15.26 9.86
CA GLY A 90 -18.37 -14.19 10.01
C GLY A 90 -18.10 -13.24 8.85
N PRO A 91 -19.16 -12.93 8.09
CA PRO A 91 -19.15 -12.81 6.63
C PRO A 91 -17.78 -12.37 6.20
N ARG A 92 -17.05 -13.28 5.52
CA ARG A 92 -15.80 -12.91 4.87
C ARG A 92 -16.15 -11.69 4.04
N ALA A 93 -15.89 -10.52 4.62
CA ALA A 93 -15.45 -9.40 3.90
C ALA A 93 -14.12 -9.90 3.34
N THR A 94 -14.19 -10.66 2.24
CA THR A 94 -14.10 -10.02 0.94
C THR A 94 -14.35 -8.50 1.13
N ARG A 95 -13.35 -7.86 1.72
CA ARG A 95 -12.61 -6.89 0.97
C ARG A 95 -12.16 -7.65 -0.30
N SER A 96 -13.04 -8.03 -1.25
CA SER A 96 -13.58 -7.09 -2.24
C SER A 96 -12.89 -5.80 -1.94
N ARG A 97 -11.62 -5.75 -2.36
CA ARG A 97 -10.93 -4.51 -2.64
C ARG A 97 -12.06 -3.63 -3.08
N ARG A 98 -12.47 -2.71 -2.20
CA ARG A 98 -13.45 -1.72 -2.58
C ARG A 98 -12.63 -0.96 -3.61
N SER A 99 -12.65 -1.43 -4.86
CA SER A 99 -13.03 -0.63 -5.98
C SER A 99 -14.42 -0.13 -5.63
N GLY A 100 -14.48 0.71 -4.58
CA GLY A 100 -15.41 1.79 -4.57
C GLY A 100 -15.11 2.42 -5.92
N SER A 101 -16.08 2.29 -6.81
CA SER A 101 -16.44 3.47 -7.59
C SER A 101 -16.69 4.55 -6.54
N ASP A 102 -15.61 5.16 -6.08
CA ASP A 102 -15.67 6.43 -5.42
C ASP A 102 -16.44 7.31 -6.40
N PRO A 103 -17.56 7.94 -6.02
CA PRO A 103 -18.30 8.80 -6.95
C PRO A 103 -17.39 9.83 -7.62
N ASP A 104 -16.28 10.19 -6.97
CA ASP A 104 -15.25 11.07 -7.54
C ASP A 104 -14.41 10.39 -8.63
N THR A 105 -14.24 9.07 -8.61
CA THR A 105 -13.54 8.33 -9.68
C THR A 105 -14.26 8.47 -11.03
N ALA A 106 -15.60 8.52 -11.05
CA ALA A 106 -16.35 8.75 -12.29
C ALA A 106 -16.14 10.17 -12.84
N LYS A 107 -16.13 11.17 -11.97
CA LYS A 107 -15.88 12.58 -12.32
C LYS A 107 -14.45 12.80 -12.79
N ILE A 108 -13.47 12.26 -12.06
CA ILE A 108 -12.05 12.30 -12.42
C ILE A 108 -11.86 11.66 -13.80
N ARG A 109 -12.51 10.52 -14.10
CA ARG A 109 -12.41 9.86 -15.40
C ARG A 109 -13.02 10.69 -16.54
N ALA A 110 -14.17 11.32 -16.31
CA ALA A 110 -14.79 12.19 -17.31
C ALA A 110 -13.94 13.43 -17.61
N TRP A 111 -13.42 14.07 -16.56
CA TRP A 111 -12.48 15.19 -16.68
C TRP A 111 -11.18 14.77 -17.37
N ALA A 112 -10.60 13.63 -16.99
CA ALA A 112 -9.38 13.10 -17.56
C ALA A 112 -9.51 12.86 -19.06
N LYS A 113 -10.59 12.22 -19.52
CA LYS A 113 -10.88 12.02 -20.95
C LYS A 113 -11.04 13.36 -21.70
N GLY A 114 -11.68 14.35 -21.09
CA GLY A 114 -11.82 15.69 -21.66
C GLY A 114 -10.50 16.48 -21.75
N ASN A 115 -9.55 16.20 -20.86
CA ASN A 115 -8.23 16.84 -20.81
C ASN A 115 -7.12 16.02 -21.49
N GLY A 116 -7.48 14.98 -22.24
CA GLY A 116 -6.54 14.18 -23.05
C GLY A 116 -5.73 13.13 -22.27
N TYR A 117 -6.11 12.81 -21.03
CA TYR A 117 -5.49 11.73 -20.26
C TYR A 117 -6.06 10.36 -20.64
N GLU A 118 -5.18 9.39 -20.87
CA GLU A 118 -5.56 8.00 -21.09
C GLU A 118 -5.89 7.33 -19.74
N VAL A 119 -7.15 6.91 -19.58
CA VAL A 119 -7.65 6.29 -18.35
C VAL A 119 -8.49 5.07 -18.68
N SER A 120 -8.22 3.96 -17.98
CA SER A 120 -9.00 2.72 -18.12
C SER A 120 -10.46 2.93 -17.72
N ASP A 121 -11.39 2.36 -18.48
CA ASP A 121 -12.84 2.46 -18.26
C ASP A 121 -13.30 1.86 -16.93
N ARG A 122 -12.52 0.97 -16.34
CA ARG A 122 -12.83 0.31 -15.06
C ARG A 122 -11.62 0.26 -14.13
N GLY A 123 -11.90 0.22 -12.84
CA GLY A 123 -10.89 0.07 -11.80
C GLY A 123 -10.25 1.38 -11.36
N ARG A 124 -9.09 1.25 -10.70
CA ARG A 124 -8.34 2.32 -10.04
C ARG A 124 -7.73 3.29 -11.07
N ILE A 125 -7.94 4.59 -10.85
CA ILE A 125 -7.30 5.65 -11.65
C ILE A 125 -5.88 5.89 -11.13
N HIS A 126 -4.94 6.09 -12.05
CA HIS A 126 -3.55 6.38 -11.74
C HIS A 126 -3.43 7.66 -10.90
N GLN A 127 -2.55 7.68 -9.90
CA GLN A 127 -2.51 8.76 -8.92
C GLN A 127 -2.27 10.13 -9.57
N THR A 128 -1.40 10.19 -10.58
CA THR A 128 -1.12 11.41 -11.35
C THR A 128 -2.36 12.06 -11.98
N VAL A 129 -3.36 11.27 -12.39
CA VAL A 129 -4.60 11.79 -12.97
C VAL A 129 -5.53 12.33 -11.88
N LYS A 130 -5.50 11.73 -10.69
CA LYS A 130 -6.26 12.24 -9.53
C LYS A 130 -5.67 13.57 -9.07
N ASP A 131 -4.35 13.65 -8.96
CA ASP A 131 -3.66 14.87 -8.53
C ASP A 131 -3.92 16.02 -9.50
N ALA A 132 -3.87 15.75 -10.81
CA ALA A 132 -4.20 16.75 -11.83
C ALA A 132 -5.66 17.24 -11.75
N TYR A 133 -6.60 16.35 -11.42
CA TYR A 133 -8.01 16.73 -11.20
C TYR A 133 -8.19 17.63 -9.98
N TYR A 134 -7.55 17.28 -8.84
CA TYR A 134 -7.60 18.08 -7.61
C TYR A 134 -6.81 19.40 -7.71
N ALA A 135 -5.82 19.49 -8.60
CA ALA A 135 -5.15 20.75 -8.89
C ALA A 135 -6.02 21.71 -9.73
N ALA A 136 -6.97 21.16 -10.48
CA ALA A 136 -7.86 21.91 -11.37
C ALA A 136 -9.21 22.30 -10.73
N HIS A 137 -9.48 21.89 -9.49
CA HIS A 137 -10.73 22.12 -8.73
C HIS A 137 -10.43 22.52 -7.29
#